data_AF-A0A524GE00-F1
#
_entry.id   AF-A0A524GE00-F1
#
_cell.length_a   1.000
_cell.length_b   1.000
_cell.length_c   1.000
_cell.angle_alpha   90.00
_cell.angle_beta   90.00
_cell.angle_gamma   90.00
#
_symmetry.space_group_name_H-M   'P 1'
#
loop_
_entity.id
_entity.type
_entity.pdbx_description
1 polymer ?
#
loop_
_entity_poly.entity_id
_entity_poly.type
_entity_poly.pdbx_seq_one_letter_code
_entity_poly.pdbx_strand_id
1 'polypeptide(L)'
;MFFQCPNCKKTWQYPIDKCLDCFVALERMETKKANVIGVSKTTVSTIQHTKVPYFVLLLEDEKGNRWAQKSKREYKKGEEIVLEIKKDKNIVAVWRIKYDVLEGIEKAIDLLGGLTVNREDDSSPAQINPETKILILPALEFPKHPYFAANTNPRFLGAMVKYLVKIGADTKNIKVAAQSFNDIPIEASAQKSLLFKTCLDYGIIPLDLSGTSFVKKTEDGMNFEISQEAFDADLIINLPILKTGKASSSENIMKLLKKENYLGLKYLYSAEEIAEKINKVLPPYLTVSDGEIIQKSNQFTFFLGIVLAGFNPLNIDRVFNEIIMFKSLPESLKKIKIEEIETVGREIEEVQCDTERT
;
A
#
# COMPACT_ATOMS: atom_id res chain seq x y z
N MET A 1 3.98 -15.44 -6.72
CA MET A 1 2.90 -16.46 -6.70
C MET A 1 2.96 -17.33 -7.96
N PHE A 2 2.42 -18.55 -7.90
CA PHE A 2 2.27 -19.47 -9.04
C PHE A 2 0.81 -19.92 -9.18
N PHE A 3 0.45 -20.35 -10.38
CA PHE A 3 -0.90 -20.76 -10.76
C PHE A 3 -0.83 -22.10 -11.48
N GLN A 4 -1.66 -23.08 -11.12
CA GLN A 4 -1.66 -24.40 -11.74
C GLN A 4 -2.97 -24.69 -12.46
N CYS A 5 -2.87 -25.29 -13.64
CA CYS A 5 -4.04 -25.80 -14.34
C CYS A 5 -4.54 -27.08 -13.68
N PRO A 6 -5.81 -27.19 -13.26
CA PRO A 6 -6.32 -28.41 -12.64
C PRO A 6 -6.31 -29.62 -13.59
N ASN A 7 -6.42 -29.39 -14.90
CA ASN A 7 -6.47 -30.44 -15.92
C ASN A 7 -5.07 -30.92 -16.36
N CYS A 8 -4.25 -30.05 -16.95
CA CYS A 8 -2.94 -30.44 -17.49
C CYS A 8 -1.77 -30.30 -16.51
N LYS A 9 -2.01 -29.82 -15.28
CA LYS A 9 -1.01 -29.61 -14.21
C LYS A 9 0.14 -28.66 -14.56
N LYS A 10 0.13 -28.01 -15.72
CA LYS A 10 1.10 -26.95 -16.08
C LYS A 10 0.99 -25.78 -15.11
N THR A 11 2.15 -25.23 -14.75
CA THR A 11 2.29 -24.12 -13.82
C THR A 11 2.66 -22.83 -14.55
N TRP A 12 2.07 -21.73 -14.11
CA TRP A 12 2.25 -20.39 -14.64
C TRP A 12 2.70 -19.45 -13.53
N GLN A 13 3.63 -18.55 -13.83
CA GLN A 13 4.06 -17.51 -12.89
C GLN A 13 3.25 -16.22 -13.02
N TYR A 14 2.56 -16.05 -14.14
CA TYR A 14 1.73 -14.89 -14.44
C TYR A 14 0.28 -15.15 -14.03
N PRO A 15 -0.44 -14.14 -13.49
CA PRO A 15 -1.85 -14.24 -13.16
C PRO A 15 -2.70 -14.18 -14.42
N ILE A 16 -2.69 -15.26 -15.21
CA ILE A 16 -3.59 -15.44 -16.34
C ILE A 16 -4.89 -16.10 -15.85
N ASP A 17 -6.04 -15.63 -16.33
CA ASP A 17 -7.33 -16.11 -15.84
C ASP A 17 -7.57 -17.59 -16.16
N LYS A 18 -7.06 -18.04 -17.31
CA LYS A 18 -7.27 -19.39 -17.84
C LYS A 18 -5.97 -19.99 -18.36
N CYS A 19 -5.86 -21.31 -18.26
CA CYS A 19 -4.78 -22.07 -18.89
C CYS A 19 -4.81 -21.87 -20.41
N LEU A 20 -3.69 -21.52 -21.03
CA LEU A 20 -3.61 -21.31 -22.48
C LEU A 20 -3.86 -22.58 -23.30
N ASP A 21 -3.63 -23.76 -22.71
CA ASP A 21 -3.85 -25.04 -23.39
C ASP A 21 -5.26 -25.61 -23.14
N CYS A 22 -5.76 -25.48 -21.91
CA CYS A 22 -7.01 -26.13 -21.50
C CYS A 22 -8.20 -25.18 -21.42
N PHE A 23 -7.98 -23.85 -21.46
CA PHE A 23 -8.99 -22.80 -21.32
C PHE A 23 -9.85 -22.90 -20.04
N VAL A 24 -9.39 -23.64 -19.04
CA VAL A 24 -10.00 -23.72 -17.70
C VAL A 24 -9.33 -22.73 -16.75
N ALA A 25 -10.07 -22.30 -15.72
CA ALA A 25 -9.56 -21.40 -14.70
C ALA A 25 -8.34 -22.01 -13.97
N LEU A 26 -7.35 -21.18 -13.66
CA LEU A 26 -6.17 -21.61 -12.92
C LEU A 26 -6.40 -21.53 -11.41
N GLU A 27 -5.79 -22.46 -10.68
CA GLU A 27 -5.80 -22.49 -9.21
C GLU A 27 -4.55 -21.79 -8.65
N ARG A 28 -4.73 -20.90 -7.66
CA ARG A 28 -3.62 -20.22 -6.97
C ARG A 28 -2.85 -21.22 -6.12
N MET A 29 -1.53 -21.21 -6.24
CA MET A 29 -0.64 -21.99 -5.39
C MET A 29 -0.05 -21.09 -4.32
N GLU A 30 -0.39 -21.38 -3.06
CA GLU A 30 0.29 -20.77 -1.93
C GLU A 30 1.66 -21.42 -1.73
N THR A 31 2.64 -20.56 -1.43
CA THR A 31 4.02 -20.92 -1.09
C THR A 31 4.29 -20.39 0.31
N LYS A 32 4.72 -21.28 1.21
CA LYS A 32 5.05 -20.90 2.60
C LYS A 32 6.54 -20.80 2.84
N LYS A 33 7.33 -21.64 2.18
CA LYS A 33 8.77 -21.77 2.41
C LYS A 33 9.51 -21.79 1.07
N ALA A 34 10.76 -21.35 1.10
CA ALA A 34 11.60 -21.33 -0.08
C ALA A 34 13.04 -21.65 0.31
N ASN A 35 13.67 -22.56 -0.44
CA ASN A 35 15.07 -22.91 -0.27
C ASN A 35 15.93 -22.21 -1.33
N VAL A 36 17.11 -21.77 -0.92
CA VAL A 36 18.10 -21.21 -1.83
C VAL A 36 18.78 -22.34 -2.60
N ILE A 37 18.52 -22.43 -3.90
CA ILE A 37 19.11 -23.47 -4.78
C ILE A 37 20.29 -22.95 -5.60
N GLY A 38 20.44 -21.62 -5.71
CA GLY A 38 21.57 -20.98 -6.38
C GLY A 38 21.75 -19.53 -5.92
N VAL A 39 22.99 -19.04 -5.97
CA VAL A 39 23.35 -17.68 -5.58
C VAL A 39 24.34 -17.13 -6.60
N SER A 40 24.09 -15.92 -7.08
CA SER A 40 24.99 -15.18 -7.96
C SER A 40 25.29 -13.82 -7.36
N LYS A 41 26.58 -13.47 -7.24
CA LYS A 41 27.00 -12.14 -6.80
C LYS A 41 27.10 -11.19 -8.00
N THR A 42 26.39 -10.08 -7.94
CA THR A 42 26.48 -9.02 -8.95
C THR A 42 27.35 -7.89 -8.41
N THR A 43 28.40 -7.55 -9.17
CA THR A 43 29.34 -6.46 -8.84
C THR A 43 29.23 -5.28 -9.81
N VAL A 44 28.46 -5.43 -10.89
CA VAL A 44 28.24 -4.39 -11.90
C VAL A 44 26.91 -3.69 -11.60
N SER A 45 26.97 -2.37 -11.41
CA SER A 45 25.77 -1.57 -11.19
C SER A 45 24.95 -1.42 -12.47
N THR A 46 23.66 -1.18 -12.30
CA THR A 46 22.73 -0.85 -13.39
C THR A 46 21.98 0.43 -13.04
N ILE A 47 21.33 1.07 -14.03
CA ILE A 47 20.51 2.27 -13.78
C ILE A 47 19.47 1.99 -12.68
N GLN A 48 18.83 0.83 -12.73
CA GLN A 48 17.82 0.42 -11.74
C GLN A 48 18.41 -0.07 -10.41
N HIS A 49 19.72 -0.31 -10.32
CA HIS A 49 20.39 -0.87 -9.14
C HIS A 49 21.82 -0.34 -9.07
N THR A 50 21.96 0.84 -8.46
CA THR A 50 23.23 1.56 -8.38
C THR A 50 24.13 1.02 -7.27
N LYS A 51 23.55 0.47 -6.19
CA LYS A 51 24.30 -0.15 -5.09
C LYS A 51 24.75 -1.57 -5.45
N VAL A 52 26.06 -1.80 -5.34
CA VAL A 52 26.73 -3.09 -5.53
C VAL A 52 27.80 -3.27 -4.44
N PRO A 53 28.14 -4.51 -4.05
CA PRO A 53 27.59 -5.77 -4.56
C PRO A 53 26.19 -6.08 -4.02
N TYR A 54 25.41 -6.84 -4.79
CA TYR A 54 24.18 -7.50 -4.30
C TYR A 54 24.13 -8.94 -4.81
N PHE A 55 23.23 -9.74 -4.23
CA PHE A 55 23.08 -11.15 -4.56
C PHE A 55 21.76 -11.41 -5.27
N VAL A 56 21.79 -12.26 -6.29
CA VAL A 56 20.60 -12.82 -6.93
C VAL A 56 20.46 -14.26 -6.47
N LEU A 57 19.41 -14.51 -5.71
CA LEU A 57 19.03 -15.81 -5.19
C LEU A 57 18.09 -16.49 -6.19
N LEU A 58 18.38 -17.74 -6.52
CA LEU A 58 17.43 -18.64 -7.15
C LEU A 58 16.78 -19.46 -6.04
N LEU A 59 15.47 -19.33 -5.92
CA LEU A 59 14.66 -19.92 -4.87
C LEU A 59 13.79 -21.03 -5.44
N GLU A 60 13.57 -22.09 -4.66
CA GLU A 60 12.66 -23.20 -4.97
C GLU A 60 11.73 -23.45 -3.78
N ASP A 61 10.43 -23.54 -4.02
CA ASP A 61 9.45 -23.87 -2.98
C ASP A 61 9.23 -25.38 -2.82
N GLU A 62 8.40 -25.75 -1.83
CA GLU A 62 8.04 -27.14 -1.55
C GLU A 62 7.33 -27.87 -2.72
N LYS A 63 6.88 -27.15 -3.74
CA LYS A 63 6.20 -27.69 -4.93
C LYS A 63 7.11 -27.68 -6.16
N GLY A 64 8.39 -27.35 -6.01
CA GLY A 64 9.37 -27.28 -7.10
C GLY A 64 9.27 -26.04 -7.97
N ASN A 65 8.50 -25.02 -7.57
CA ASN A 65 8.39 -23.78 -8.31
C ASN A 65 9.63 -22.91 -8.06
N ARG A 66 10.17 -22.30 -9.12
CA ARG A 66 11.43 -21.56 -9.07
C ARG A 66 11.28 -20.09 -9.42
N TRP A 67 11.97 -19.21 -8.70
CA TRP A 67 12.04 -17.79 -9.04
C TRP A 67 13.34 -17.14 -8.60
N ALA A 68 13.67 -16.03 -9.26
CA ALA A 68 14.77 -15.17 -8.86
C ALA A 68 14.31 -14.07 -7.88
N GLN A 69 15.19 -13.74 -6.94
CA GLN A 69 15.01 -12.72 -5.92
C GLN A 69 16.34 -12.00 -5.64
N LYS A 70 16.30 -10.68 -5.44
CA LYS A 70 17.47 -9.93 -4.99
C LYS A 70 17.61 -9.99 -3.48
N SER A 71 18.85 -9.91 -3.02
CA SER A 71 19.21 -9.89 -1.61
C SER A 71 20.44 -9.01 -1.39
N LYS A 72 20.44 -8.24 -0.30
CA LYS A 72 21.65 -7.58 0.19
C LYS A 72 22.59 -8.60 0.86
N ARG A 73 22.01 -9.54 1.60
CA ARG A 73 22.74 -10.60 2.30
C ARG A 73 23.14 -11.73 1.36
N GLU A 74 24.35 -12.26 1.56
CA GLU A 74 24.78 -13.51 0.94
C GLU A 74 24.15 -14.69 1.67
N TYR A 75 23.37 -15.49 0.94
CA TYR A 75 22.80 -16.74 1.44
C TYR A 75 23.66 -17.92 1.00
N LYS A 76 23.58 -19.04 1.72
CA LYS A 76 24.19 -20.29 1.28
C LYS A 76 23.15 -21.16 0.56
N LYS A 77 23.62 -21.98 -0.39
CA LYS A 77 22.77 -23.01 -0.99
C LYS A 77 22.27 -23.96 0.12
N GLY A 78 20.97 -24.25 0.10
CA GLY A 78 20.28 -25.04 1.12
C GLY A 78 19.77 -24.23 2.31
N GLU A 79 20.04 -22.93 2.39
CA GLU A 79 19.44 -22.05 3.40
C GLU A 79 17.96 -21.82 3.10
N GLU A 80 17.13 -21.84 4.14
CA GLU A 80 15.70 -21.55 4.06
C GLU A 80 15.45 -20.05 4.23
N ILE A 81 14.61 -19.47 3.39
CA ILE A 81 14.11 -18.10 3.56
C ILE A 81 12.76 -18.17 4.25
N VAL A 82 12.72 -17.68 5.49
CA VAL A 82 11.49 -17.50 6.26
C VAL A 82 11.13 -16.03 6.26
N LEU A 83 9.89 -15.71 5.90
CA LEU A 83 9.37 -14.36 6.04
C LEU A 83 9.02 -14.13 7.52
N GLU A 84 9.74 -13.23 8.17
CA GLU A 84 9.44 -12.85 9.55
C GLU A 84 8.17 -12.01 9.61
N ILE A 85 7.21 -12.45 10.42
CA ILE A 85 6.00 -11.69 10.74
C ILE A 85 6.30 -10.88 11.99
N LYS A 86 6.11 -9.57 11.94
CA LYS A 86 6.29 -8.68 13.09
C LYS A 86 5.02 -7.87 13.34
N LYS A 87 4.70 -7.71 14.62
CA LYS A 87 3.53 -6.94 15.07
C LYS A 87 4.01 -5.72 15.84
N ASP A 88 4.41 -4.70 15.09
CA ASP A 88 4.73 -3.36 15.60
C ASP A 88 3.94 -2.34 14.77
N LYS A 89 3.58 -1.20 15.34
CA LYS A 89 2.89 -0.12 14.61
C LYS A 89 3.85 0.75 13.81
N ASN A 90 5.13 0.74 14.16
CA ASN A 90 6.17 1.57 13.54
C ASN A 90 6.93 0.86 12.41
N ILE A 91 6.76 -0.46 12.24
CA ILE A 91 7.37 -1.18 11.11
C ILE A 91 6.71 -0.82 9.79
N VAL A 92 7.49 -0.94 8.72
CA VAL A 92 7.00 -0.81 7.34
C VAL A 92 7.25 -2.13 6.60
N ALA A 93 6.18 -2.75 6.12
CA ALA A 93 6.28 -3.87 5.20
C ALA A 93 6.59 -3.35 3.80
N VAL A 94 7.63 -3.89 3.18
CA VAL A 94 8.06 -3.57 1.82
C VAL A 94 7.97 -4.85 0.99
N TRP A 95 7.21 -4.82 -0.10
CA TRP A 95 7.08 -5.96 -0.99
C TRP A 95 7.18 -5.57 -2.46
N ARG A 96 7.76 -6.45 -3.30
CA ARG A 96 7.80 -6.23 -4.75
C ARG A 96 6.56 -6.84 -5.42
N ILE A 97 5.87 -6.04 -6.20
CA ILE A 97 4.87 -6.50 -7.16
C ILE A 97 5.62 -7.05 -8.37
N LYS A 98 5.43 -8.35 -8.64
CA LYS A 98 5.94 -8.96 -9.89
C LYS A 98 4.90 -8.83 -10.99
N TYR A 99 3.78 -9.52 -10.81
CA TYR A 99 2.72 -9.60 -11.82
C TYR A 99 1.31 -9.52 -11.24
N ASP A 100 1.14 -9.82 -9.94
CA ASP A 100 -0.15 -9.85 -9.27
C ASP A 100 -0.17 -8.83 -8.12
N VAL A 101 -0.95 -7.76 -8.28
CA VAL A 101 -1.12 -6.72 -7.26
C VAL A 101 -1.80 -7.29 -6.01
N LEU A 102 -2.73 -8.25 -6.17
CA LEU A 102 -3.39 -8.89 -5.03
C LEU A 102 -2.38 -9.66 -4.18
N GLU A 103 -1.46 -10.41 -4.81
CA GLU A 103 -0.35 -11.05 -4.08
C GLU A 103 0.48 -10.00 -3.33
N GLY A 104 0.78 -8.87 -3.98
CA GLY A 104 1.57 -7.80 -3.37
C GLY A 104 0.93 -7.27 -2.09
N ILE A 105 -0.37 -7.01 -2.12
CA ILE A 105 -1.16 -6.56 -0.97
C ILE A 105 -1.21 -7.66 0.10
N GLU A 106 -1.54 -8.90 -0.28
CA GLU A 106 -1.57 -10.05 0.64
C GLU A 106 -0.26 -10.19 1.41
N LYS A 107 0.87 -10.21 0.71
CA LYS A 107 2.19 -10.38 1.33
C LYS A 107 2.59 -9.20 2.20
N ALA A 108 2.31 -7.97 1.77
CA ALA A 108 2.60 -6.78 2.58
C ALA A 108 1.81 -6.81 3.90
N ILE A 109 0.54 -7.21 3.88
CA ILE A 109 -0.30 -7.29 5.08
C ILE A 109 0.06 -8.50 5.96
N ASP A 110 0.36 -9.65 5.36
CA ASP A 110 0.78 -10.85 6.10
C ASP A 110 2.05 -10.60 6.93
N LEU A 111 3.00 -9.82 6.40
CA LEU A 111 4.23 -9.43 7.12
C LEU A 111 3.96 -8.60 8.38
N LEU A 112 2.84 -7.87 8.41
CA LEU A 112 2.37 -7.10 9.56
C LEU A 112 1.52 -7.94 10.53
N GLY A 113 1.33 -9.23 10.24
CA GLY A 113 0.55 -10.16 11.06
C GLY A 113 -0.93 -10.27 10.69
N GLY A 114 -1.32 -9.80 9.50
CA GLY A 114 -2.69 -9.87 9.00
C GLY A 114 -3.56 -8.68 9.42
N LEU A 115 -4.81 -8.66 8.92
CA LEU A 115 -5.81 -7.69 9.35
C LEU A 115 -6.65 -8.24 10.51
N THR A 116 -6.84 -7.41 11.52
CA THR A 116 -7.75 -7.67 12.64
C THR A 116 -8.51 -6.39 12.97
N VAL A 117 -9.69 -6.55 13.57
CA VAL A 117 -10.53 -5.45 14.03
C VAL A 117 -10.54 -5.42 15.55
N ASN A 118 -10.29 -4.24 16.13
CA ASN A 118 -10.39 -4.05 17.58
C ASN A 118 -11.84 -3.73 17.90
N ARG A 119 -12.53 -4.62 18.63
CA ARG A 119 -13.83 -4.32 19.22
C ARG A 119 -13.60 -3.75 20.62
N GLU A 120 -14.33 -2.69 20.98
CA GLU A 120 -14.14 -1.95 22.24
C GLU A 120 -14.37 -2.81 23.50
N ASP A 121 -14.98 -3.98 23.32
CA ASP A 121 -15.52 -4.88 24.32
C ASP A 121 -14.80 -6.24 24.41
N ASP A 122 -13.79 -6.52 23.58
CA ASP A 122 -13.09 -7.80 23.58
C ASP A 122 -11.56 -7.67 23.74
N SER A 123 -11.01 -8.40 24.72
CA SER A 123 -9.57 -8.44 25.03
C SER A 123 -8.71 -9.15 23.95
N SER A 124 -9.31 -9.54 22.82
CA SER A 124 -8.66 -10.23 21.70
C SER A 124 -9.10 -9.62 20.35
N PRO A 125 -8.18 -9.39 19.40
CA PRO A 125 -8.52 -8.87 18.08
C PRO A 125 -9.49 -9.79 17.35
N ALA A 126 -10.61 -9.25 16.86
CA ALA A 126 -11.59 -10.00 16.08
C ALA A 126 -11.12 -10.17 14.63
N GLN A 127 -11.50 -11.29 14.00
CA GLN A 127 -11.31 -11.47 12.57
C GLN A 127 -12.35 -10.66 11.79
N ILE A 128 -11.97 -10.23 10.59
CA ILE A 128 -12.90 -9.61 9.64
C ILE A 128 -14.02 -10.61 9.33
N ASN A 129 -15.25 -10.10 9.34
CA ASN A 129 -16.45 -10.86 9.08
C ASN A 129 -17.44 -10.02 8.26
N PRO A 130 -18.55 -10.61 7.78
CA PRO A 130 -19.47 -9.90 6.90
C PRO A 130 -20.06 -8.61 7.49
N GLU A 131 -20.19 -8.49 8.81
CA GLU A 131 -20.74 -7.30 9.51
C GLU A 131 -19.70 -6.17 9.70
N THR A 132 -18.42 -6.44 9.40
CA THR A 132 -17.33 -5.48 9.62
C THR A 132 -17.47 -4.31 8.67
N LYS A 133 -17.59 -3.09 9.20
CA LYS A 133 -17.67 -1.83 8.44
C LYS A 133 -16.27 -1.35 8.08
N ILE A 134 -15.99 -1.23 6.79
CA ILE A 134 -14.66 -0.88 6.29
C ILE A 134 -14.74 0.42 5.50
N LEU A 135 -13.90 1.40 5.86
CA LEU A 135 -13.71 2.64 5.11
C LEU A 135 -12.38 2.57 4.34
N ILE A 136 -12.43 2.66 3.01
CA ILE A 136 -11.25 2.73 2.15
C ILE A 136 -11.10 4.15 1.63
N LEU A 137 -9.91 4.72 1.79
CA LEU A 137 -9.57 6.09 1.40
C LEU A 137 -8.52 6.07 0.28
N PRO A 138 -8.90 5.94 -0.99
CA PRO A 138 -7.95 6.08 -2.11
C PRO A 138 -7.50 7.54 -2.27
N ALA A 139 -6.28 7.74 -2.80
CA ALA A 139 -5.84 9.03 -3.28
C ALA A 139 -6.62 9.42 -4.54
N LEU A 140 -7.35 10.54 -4.47
CA LEU A 140 -8.14 11.08 -5.56
C LEU A 140 -8.00 12.61 -5.60
N GLU A 141 -7.02 13.09 -6.37
CA GLU A 141 -6.62 14.50 -6.42
C GLU A 141 -7.02 15.19 -7.73
N PHE A 142 -6.91 14.49 -8.87
CA PHE A 142 -7.02 15.11 -10.18
C PHE A 142 -7.88 14.30 -11.16
N PRO A 143 -8.55 14.94 -12.13
CA PRO A 143 -9.32 14.29 -13.18
C PRO A 143 -8.42 13.77 -14.30
N LYS A 144 -7.52 12.85 -13.96
CA LYS A 144 -6.53 12.25 -14.86
C LYS A 144 -6.74 10.75 -14.98
N HIS A 145 -6.48 10.24 -16.18
CA HIS A 145 -6.46 8.81 -16.47
C HIS A 145 -5.41 8.09 -15.60
N PRO A 146 -5.65 6.83 -15.17
CA PRO A 146 -4.71 6.05 -14.36
C PRO A 146 -3.28 6.00 -14.87
N TYR A 147 -3.10 6.07 -16.20
CA TYR A 147 -1.79 6.11 -16.86
C TYR A 147 -0.87 7.21 -16.31
N PHE A 148 -1.40 8.30 -15.77
CA PHE A 148 -0.60 9.41 -15.25
C PHE A 148 -0.17 9.27 -13.78
N ALA A 149 -0.57 8.18 -13.10
CA ALA A 149 -0.27 7.94 -11.68
C ALA A 149 -0.61 9.14 -10.76
N ALA A 150 -1.66 9.89 -11.11
CA ALA A 150 -2.09 11.05 -10.34
C ALA A 150 -3.01 10.70 -9.17
N ASN A 151 -3.64 9.53 -9.23
CA ASN A 151 -4.58 8.99 -8.24
C ASN A 151 -4.24 7.52 -8.02
N THR A 152 -4.77 6.90 -6.98
CA THR A 152 -4.67 5.45 -6.76
C THR A 152 -5.11 4.69 -8.00
N ASN A 153 -4.36 3.65 -8.37
CA ASN A 153 -4.69 2.87 -9.55
C ASN A 153 -5.98 2.06 -9.31
N PRO A 154 -6.93 2.03 -10.27
CA PRO A 154 -8.15 1.23 -10.17
C PRO A 154 -7.86 -0.27 -9.96
N ARG A 155 -6.77 -0.80 -10.52
CA ARG A 155 -6.36 -2.19 -10.27
C ARG A 155 -5.94 -2.40 -8.82
N PHE A 156 -5.31 -1.41 -8.20
CA PHE A 156 -4.88 -1.45 -6.81
C PHE A 156 -6.08 -1.42 -5.85
N LEU A 157 -7.01 -0.50 -6.07
CA LEU A 157 -8.28 -0.47 -5.33
C LEU A 157 -9.05 -1.79 -5.50
N GLY A 158 -9.19 -2.28 -6.72
CA GLY A 158 -9.86 -3.56 -6.99
C GLY A 158 -9.17 -4.73 -6.29
N ALA A 159 -7.84 -4.78 -6.26
CA ALA A 159 -7.08 -5.81 -5.55
C ALA A 159 -7.30 -5.71 -4.03
N MET A 160 -7.34 -4.51 -3.46
CA MET A 160 -7.65 -4.30 -2.05
C MET A 160 -9.06 -4.81 -1.70
N VAL A 161 -10.08 -4.48 -2.49
CA VAL A 161 -11.45 -4.97 -2.29
C VAL A 161 -11.50 -6.50 -2.41
N LYS A 162 -10.85 -7.10 -3.42
CA LYS A 162 -10.74 -8.56 -3.55
C LYS A 162 -10.10 -9.21 -2.32
N TYR A 163 -9.04 -8.61 -1.78
CA TYR A 163 -8.39 -9.10 -0.57
C TYR A 163 -9.35 -9.10 0.62
N LEU A 164 -10.05 -7.99 0.85
CA LEU A 164 -11.03 -7.85 1.94
C LEU A 164 -12.15 -8.90 1.86
N VAL A 165 -12.71 -9.09 0.66
CA VAL A 165 -13.74 -10.12 0.43
C VAL A 165 -13.17 -11.53 0.68
N LYS A 166 -11.94 -11.80 0.22
CA LYS A 166 -11.26 -13.08 0.44
C LYS A 166 -11.11 -13.41 1.94
N ILE A 167 -10.90 -12.41 2.79
CA ILE A 167 -10.75 -12.58 4.24
C ILE A 167 -12.05 -12.41 5.03
N GLY A 168 -13.20 -12.31 4.35
CA GLY A 168 -14.53 -12.43 4.97
C GLY A 168 -15.38 -11.16 4.99
N ALA A 169 -14.94 -10.04 4.42
CA ALA A 169 -15.75 -8.83 4.36
C ALA A 169 -16.91 -8.96 3.34
N ASP A 170 -18.06 -8.35 3.63
CA ASP A 170 -19.11 -8.12 2.64
C ASP A 170 -18.90 -6.76 1.97
N THR A 171 -18.91 -6.74 0.64
CA THR A 171 -18.89 -5.53 -0.19
C THR A 171 -19.91 -4.47 0.22
N LYS A 172 -21.07 -4.85 0.76
CA LYS A 172 -22.11 -3.91 1.24
C LYS A 172 -21.66 -3.07 2.44
N ASN A 173 -20.70 -3.58 3.21
CA ASN A 173 -20.14 -2.91 4.38
C ASN A 173 -18.79 -2.23 4.08
N ILE A 174 -18.38 -2.21 2.80
CA ILE A 174 -17.21 -1.45 2.34
C ILE A 174 -17.68 -0.12 1.77
N LYS A 175 -17.20 0.98 2.35
CA LYS A 175 -17.34 2.33 1.81
C LYS A 175 -16.01 2.77 1.19
N VAL A 176 -16.03 3.21 -0.06
CA VAL A 176 -14.88 3.87 -0.69
C VAL A 176 -15.16 5.36 -0.71
N ALA A 177 -14.38 6.14 0.03
CA ALA A 177 -14.66 7.55 0.24
C ALA A 177 -13.49 8.44 -0.15
N ALA A 178 -13.76 9.68 -0.55
CA ALA A 178 -12.75 10.68 -0.86
C ALA A 178 -13.31 12.09 -0.67
N GLN A 179 -12.43 13.10 -0.64
CA GLN A 179 -12.80 14.52 -0.67
C GLN A 179 -11.81 15.31 -1.52
N SER A 180 -12.33 16.26 -2.30
CA SER A 180 -11.50 17.22 -3.02
C SER A 180 -11.10 18.38 -2.12
N PHE A 181 -9.80 18.71 -2.08
CA PHE A 181 -9.30 19.92 -1.40
C PHE A 181 -8.92 21.02 -2.39
N ASN A 182 -9.15 20.79 -3.69
CA ASN A 182 -8.99 21.81 -4.74
C ASN A 182 -10.38 22.25 -5.23
N ASP A 183 -10.40 23.00 -6.33
CA ASP A 183 -11.64 23.53 -6.92
C ASP A 183 -12.28 22.56 -7.93
N ILE A 184 -11.72 21.36 -8.07
CA ILE A 184 -12.22 20.33 -8.97
C ILE A 184 -13.24 19.47 -8.23
N PRO A 185 -14.44 19.26 -8.79
CA PRO A 185 -15.42 18.31 -8.25
C PRO A 185 -14.83 16.91 -8.11
N ILE A 186 -15.10 16.24 -6.99
CA ILE A 186 -14.51 14.93 -6.70
C ILE A 186 -15.00 13.85 -7.70
N GLU A 187 -16.23 13.99 -8.20
CA GLU A 187 -16.86 13.10 -9.17
C GLU A 187 -16.12 13.12 -10.50
N ALA A 188 -15.67 14.30 -10.96
CA ALA A 188 -14.88 14.43 -12.17
C ALA A 188 -13.55 13.67 -12.04
N SER A 189 -12.93 13.75 -10.85
CA SER A 189 -11.73 12.99 -10.52
C SER A 189 -12.00 11.49 -10.49
N ALA A 190 -13.08 11.04 -9.84
CA ALA A 190 -13.47 9.63 -9.70
C ALA A 190 -13.77 8.98 -11.06
N GLN A 191 -14.45 9.71 -11.96
CA GLN A 191 -14.77 9.23 -13.30
C GLN A 191 -13.52 9.10 -14.18
N LYS A 192 -12.69 10.15 -14.26
CA LYS A 192 -11.50 10.15 -15.11
C LYS A 192 -10.41 9.20 -14.63
N SER A 193 -10.30 8.98 -13.32
CA SER A 193 -9.40 7.98 -12.73
C SER A 193 -9.91 6.55 -12.84
N LEU A 194 -11.12 6.34 -13.35
CA LEU A 194 -11.80 5.05 -13.41
C LEU A 194 -12.08 4.39 -12.04
N LEU A 195 -11.77 5.07 -10.92
CA LEU A 195 -12.09 4.57 -9.58
C LEU A 195 -13.59 4.43 -9.36
N PHE A 196 -14.39 5.33 -9.94
CA PHE A 196 -15.85 5.22 -9.92
C PHE A 196 -16.32 3.90 -10.54
N LYS A 197 -15.79 3.56 -11.72
CA LYS A 197 -16.09 2.29 -12.40
C LYS A 197 -15.68 1.10 -11.55
N THR A 198 -14.47 1.13 -10.98
CA THR A 198 -13.99 0.06 -10.10
C THR A 198 -14.91 -0.15 -8.90
N CYS A 199 -15.42 0.90 -8.27
CA CYS A 199 -16.38 0.75 -7.17
C CYS A 199 -17.66 0.05 -7.64
N LEU A 200 -18.22 0.48 -8.78
CA LEU A 200 -19.43 -0.13 -9.35
C LEU A 200 -19.24 -1.60 -9.75
N ASP A 201 -18.07 -1.98 -10.25
CA ASP A 201 -17.74 -3.36 -10.60
C ASP A 201 -17.83 -4.31 -9.37
N TYR A 202 -17.74 -3.78 -8.13
CA TYR A 202 -17.95 -4.52 -6.87
C TYR A 202 -19.28 -4.19 -6.18
N GLY A 203 -20.17 -3.43 -6.82
CA GLY A 203 -21.44 -3.00 -6.21
C GLY A 203 -21.27 -1.98 -5.07
N ILE A 204 -20.12 -1.31 -5.00
CA ILE A 204 -19.82 -0.28 -4.00
C ILE A 204 -20.21 1.09 -4.56
N ILE A 205 -20.97 1.85 -3.79
CA ILE A 205 -21.30 3.24 -4.10
C ILE A 205 -20.22 4.14 -3.47
N PRO A 206 -19.43 4.88 -4.25
CA PRO A 206 -18.41 5.76 -3.70
C PRO A 206 -19.05 6.95 -2.96
N LEU A 207 -18.39 7.41 -1.90
CA LEU A 207 -18.87 8.44 -1.00
C LEU A 207 -18.00 9.71 -1.10
N ASP A 208 -18.63 10.87 -1.34
CA ASP A 208 -17.98 12.15 -1.14
C ASP A 208 -18.06 12.55 0.34
N LEU A 209 -16.91 12.58 1.02
CA LEU A 209 -16.85 12.97 2.43
C LEU A 209 -17.25 14.43 2.66
N SER A 210 -17.18 15.30 1.63
CA SER A 210 -17.53 16.72 1.76
C SER A 210 -18.99 16.95 2.11
N GLY A 211 -19.85 16.02 1.67
CA GLY A 211 -21.28 16.01 1.97
C GLY A 211 -21.65 15.32 3.28
N THR A 212 -20.68 14.83 4.06
CA THR A 212 -20.92 14.09 5.30
C THR A 212 -20.86 14.98 6.54
N SER A 213 -21.23 14.42 7.70
CA SER A 213 -21.06 15.09 8.99
C SER A 213 -19.63 14.97 9.52
N PHE A 214 -19.16 16.01 10.20
CA PHE A 214 -17.84 16.06 10.83
C PHE A 214 -17.96 16.23 12.33
N VAL A 215 -17.13 15.51 13.08
CA VAL A 215 -17.01 15.56 14.54
C VAL A 215 -15.78 16.35 14.92
N LYS A 216 -15.92 17.22 15.91
CA LYS A 216 -14.80 17.96 16.47
C LYS A 216 -14.04 17.11 17.48
N LYS A 217 -12.73 16.95 17.28
CA LYS A 217 -11.78 16.38 18.25
C LYS A 217 -10.70 17.40 18.55
N THR A 218 -10.22 17.41 19.79
CA THR A 218 -9.19 18.36 20.23
C THR A 218 -8.01 17.60 20.81
N GLU A 219 -6.80 17.95 20.38
CA GLU A 219 -5.55 17.40 20.90
C GLU A 219 -4.53 18.52 21.03
N ASP A 220 -3.95 18.70 22.23
CA ASP A 220 -2.96 19.74 22.52
C ASP A 220 -3.36 21.13 21.99
N GLY A 221 -4.63 21.51 22.23
CA GLY A 221 -5.22 22.79 21.81
C GLY A 221 -5.56 22.92 20.32
N MET A 222 -5.22 21.92 19.49
CA MET A 222 -5.55 21.89 18.07
C MET A 222 -6.92 21.25 17.85
N ASN A 223 -7.78 21.90 17.06
CA ASN A 223 -9.13 21.43 16.77
C ASN A 223 -9.23 20.80 15.38
N PHE A 224 -9.56 19.51 15.34
CA PHE A 224 -9.78 18.75 14.12
C PHE A 224 -11.26 18.51 13.90
N GLU A 225 -11.77 18.84 12.71
CA GLU A 225 -13.11 18.44 12.27
C GLU A 225 -12.97 17.22 11.35
N ILE A 226 -13.22 16.03 11.89
CA ILE A 226 -12.96 14.73 11.23
C ILE A 226 -14.29 14.11 10.80
N SER A 227 -14.37 13.54 9.61
CA SER A 227 -15.60 12.88 9.13
C SER A 227 -16.07 11.81 10.10
N GLN A 228 -17.36 11.82 10.42
CA GLN A 228 -18.02 10.82 11.27
C GLN A 228 -17.82 9.39 10.72
N GLU A 229 -17.70 9.26 9.39
CA GLU A 229 -17.45 7.98 8.72
C GLU A 229 -16.18 7.28 9.21
N ALA A 230 -15.17 8.03 9.67
CA ALA A 230 -13.96 7.45 10.26
C ALA A 230 -14.26 6.73 11.59
N PHE A 231 -15.16 7.26 12.41
CA PHE A 231 -15.53 6.69 13.70
C PHE A 231 -16.64 5.63 13.59
N ASP A 232 -17.42 5.66 12.51
CA ASP A 232 -18.46 4.67 12.24
C ASP A 232 -17.92 3.36 11.63
N ALA A 233 -16.66 3.38 11.18
CA ALA A 233 -15.98 2.22 10.61
C ALA A 233 -15.22 1.43 11.69
N ASP A 234 -15.28 0.11 11.58
CA ASP A 234 -14.47 -0.80 12.42
C ASP A 234 -13.02 -0.84 11.93
N LEU A 235 -12.81 -0.64 10.61
CA LEU A 235 -11.50 -0.66 9.97
C LEU A 235 -11.39 0.46 8.94
N ILE A 236 -10.30 1.23 9.02
CA ILE A 236 -9.94 2.23 8.03
C ILE A 236 -8.71 1.75 7.25
N ILE A 237 -8.79 1.84 5.92
CA ILE A 237 -7.68 1.55 5.00
C ILE A 237 -7.34 2.81 4.22
N ASN A 238 -6.20 3.41 4.54
CA ASN A 238 -5.59 4.48 3.77
C ASN A 238 -4.89 3.89 2.55
N LEU A 239 -5.32 4.25 1.34
CA LEU A 239 -4.89 3.62 0.09
C LEU A 239 -4.24 4.63 -0.88
N PRO A 240 -3.15 5.30 -0.48
CA PRO A 240 -2.52 6.35 -1.28
C PRO A 240 -1.77 5.78 -2.48
N ILE A 241 -1.49 6.64 -3.48
CA ILE A 241 -0.44 6.39 -4.48
C ILE A 241 0.82 7.15 -4.10
N LEU A 242 1.98 6.51 -4.19
CA LEU A 242 3.26 7.11 -3.85
C LEU A 242 3.75 8.03 -4.98
N LYS A 243 4.27 9.21 -4.61
CA LYS A 243 4.75 10.24 -5.55
C LYS A 243 6.04 10.86 -5.05
N THR A 244 6.99 11.07 -5.96
CA THR A 244 8.29 11.64 -5.64
C THR A 244 8.13 13.03 -5.02
N GLY A 245 8.79 13.27 -3.89
CA GLY A 245 8.81 14.55 -3.20
C GLY A 245 7.52 14.91 -2.46
N LYS A 246 6.64 13.93 -2.22
CA LYS A 246 5.43 14.11 -1.40
C LYS A 246 5.40 13.14 -0.23
N ALA A 247 4.73 13.54 0.84
CA ALA A 247 4.36 12.64 1.94
C ALA A 247 2.96 12.07 1.64
N SER A 248 2.85 11.30 0.55
CA SER A 248 1.56 10.96 -0.07
C SER A 248 0.65 10.17 0.88
N SER A 249 1.23 9.30 1.70
CA SER A 249 0.49 8.49 2.66
C SER A 249 -0.10 9.34 3.78
N SER A 250 0.71 10.25 4.31
CA SER A 250 0.33 11.18 5.37
C SER A 250 -0.62 12.26 4.86
N GLU A 251 -0.44 12.76 3.64
CA GLU A 251 -1.35 13.74 3.04
C GLU A 251 -2.73 13.14 2.75
N ASN A 252 -2.79 11.86 2.37
CA ASN A 252 -4.05 11.22 2.03
C ASN A 252 -4.96 11.03 3.25
N ILE A 253 -4.42 10.66 4.42
CA ILE A 253 -5.26 10.51 5.63
C ILE A 253 -5.90 11.84 6.06
N MET A 254 -5.27 12.98 5.75
CA MET A 254 -5.83 14.31 6.02
C MET A 254 -7.14 14.56 5.28
N LYS A 255 -7.47 13.76 4.25
CA LYS A 255 -8.75 13.85 3.52
C LYS A 255 -9.97 13.49 4.36
N LEU A 256 -9.77 12.87 5.53
CA LEU A 256 -10.82 12.69 6.52
C LEU A 256 -11.19 14.00 7.24
N LEU A 257 -10.34 15.03 7.17
CA LEU A 257 -10.66 16.35 7.73
C LEU A 257 -11.59 17.11 6.80
N LYS A 258 -12.44 17.94 7.41
CA LYS A 258 -13.20 18.96 6.69
C LYS A 258 -12.24 19.91 5.99
N LYS A 259 -12.50 20.23 4.72
CA LYS A 259 -11.61 21.03 3.86
C LYS A 259 -11.23 22.36 4.52
N GLU A 260 -12.21 23.11 5.00
CA GLU A 260 -11.98 24.44 5.60
C GLU A 260 -11.17 24.33 6.90
N ASN A 261 -11.45 23.32 7.72
CA ASN A 261 -10.70 23.07 8.95
C ASN A 261 -9.23 22.74 8.63
N TYR A 262 -8.96 21.83 7.69
CA TYR A 262 -7.59 21.50 7.30
C TYR A 262 -6.83 22.70 6.71
N LEU A 263 -7.47 23.49 5.84
CA LEU A 263 -6.84 24.69 5.29
C LEU A 263 -6.52 25.73 6.39
N GLY A 264 -7.40 25.89 7.37
CA GLY A 264 -7.15 26.72 8.55
C GLY A 264 -5.99 26.20 9.40
N LEU A 265 -5.89 24.88 9.60
CA LEU A 265 -4.77 24.26 10.33
C LEU A 265 -3.43 24.52 9.63
N LYS A 266 -3.36 24.36 8.29
CA LYS A 266 -2.13 24.63 7.51
C LYS A 266 -1.64 26.08 7.59
N TYR A 267 -2.54 27.02 7.91
CA TYR A 267 -2.18 28.41 8.11
C TYR A 267 -1.55 28.67 9.48
N LEU A 268 -1.94 27.89 10.50
CA LEU A 268 -1.57 28.11 11.89
C LEU A 268 -0.43 27.20 12.38
N TYR A 269 -0.25 26.05 11.75
CA TYR A 269 0.66 25.01 12.22
C TYR A 269 1.46 24.40 11.07
N SER A 270 2.62 23.82 11.41
CA SER A 270 3.42 23.08 10.44
C SER A 270 2.73 21.78 10.01
N ALA A 271 3.05 21.30 8.80
CA ALA A 271 2.52 20.02 8.31
C ALA A 271 2.91 18.84 9.21
N GLU A 272 4.07 18.94 9.86
CA GLU A 272 4.55 17.96 10.84
C GLU A 272 3.65 17.90 12.07
N GLU A 273 3.40 19.05 12.73
CA GLU A 273 2.55 19.11 13.92
C GLU A 273 1.13 18.61 13.65
N ILE A 274 0.57 18.94 12.47
CA ILE A 274 -0.76 18.46 12.07
C ILE A 274 -0.74 16.94 11.93
N ALA A 275 0.28 16.36 11.26
CA ALA A 275 0.39 14.93 11.04
C ALA A 275 0.60 14.13 12.33
N GLU A 276 1.40 14.62 13.27
CA GLU A 276 1.59 13.96 14.55
C GLU A 276 0.32 13.98 15.39
N LYS A 277 -0.34 15.14 15.50
CA LYS A 277 -1.51 15.31 16.37
C LYS A 277 -2.76 14.63 15.84
N ILE A 278 -2.99 14.63 14.52
CA ILE A 278 -4.18 13.97 13.94
C ILE A 278 -4.14 12.45 14.17
N ASN A 279 -2.95 11.84 14.12
CA ASN A 279 -2.80 10.39 14.34
C ASN A 279 -3.11 9.96 15.77
N LYS A 280 -3.12 10.89 16.73
CA LYS A 280 -3.55 10.62 18.11
C LYS A 280 -5.06 10.62 18.30
N VAL A 281 -5.81 11.30 17.43
CA VAL A 281 -7.28 11.44 17.53
C VAL A 281 -8.05 10.58 16.54
N LEU A 282 -7.40 10.12 15.47
CA LEU A 282 -7.98 9.19 14.52
C LEU A 282 -8.08 7.78 15.11
N PRO A 283 -9.13 7.02 14.77
CA PRO A 283 -9.15 5.58 15.01
C PRO A 283 -7.96 4.90 14.32
N PRO A 284 -7.50 3.73 14.82
CA PRO A 284 -6.44 2.98 14.17
C PRO A 284 -6.77 2.69 12.70
N TYR A 285 -5.80 2.90 11.81
CA TYR A 285 -5.94 2.65 10.39
C TYR A 285 -4.71 1.94 9.84
N LEU A 286 -4.92 1.10 8.83
CA LEU A 286 -3.82 0.53 8.06
C LEU A 286 -3.59 1.40 6.82
N THR A 287 -2.34 1.71 6.51
CA THR A 287 -1.97 2.28 5.23
C THR A 287 -1.40 1.20 4.32
N VAL A 288 -1.89 1.13 3.08
CA VAL A 288 -1.37 0.27 2.02
C VAL A 288 -1.15 1.13 0.78
N SER A 289 0.11 1.46 0.48
CA SER A 289 0.47 2.43 -0.54
C SER A 289 0.79 1.77 -1.88
N ASP A 290 0.18 2.30 -2.94
CA ASP A 290 0.44 1.92 -4.33
C ASP A 290 1.76 2.53 -4.79
N GLY A 291 2.77 1.68 -4.97
CA GLY A 291 4.07 2.01 -5.53
C GLY A 291 4.37 1.21 -6.80
N GLU A 292 3.36 0.71 -7.51
CA GLU A 292 3.59 -0.03 -8.76
C GLU A 292 4.14 0.92 -9.83
N ILE A 293 3.37 1.97 -10.11
CA ILE A 293 3.71 3.05 -11.03
C ILE A 293 3.57 4.36 -10.25
N ILE A 294 4.68 5.04 -10.02
CA ILE A 294 4.72 6.29 -9.28
C ILE A 294 4.80 7.49 -10.24
N GLN A 295 4.40 8.66 -9.74
CA GLN A 295 4.61 9.93 -10.45
C GLN A 295 5.88 10.61 -9.96
N LYS A 296 6.78 10.94 -10.89
CA LYS A 296 8.02 11.70 -10.65
C LYS A 296 7.72 13.18 -10.42
N SER A 297 8.73 13.92 -9.95
CA SER A 297 8.67 15.37 -9.75
C SER A 297 8.22 16.13 -11.02
N ASN A 298 8.67 15.66 -12.19
CA ASN A 298 8.37 16.20 -13.51
C ASN A 298 7.05 15.70 -14.13
N GLN A 299 6.18 15.06 -13.33
CA GLN A 299 4.87 14.52 -13.74
C GLN A 299 4.90 13.31 -14.69
N PHE A 300 6.08 12.82 -15.09
CA PHE A 300 6.18 11.54 -15.79
C PHE A 300 6.02 10.37 -14.83
N THR A 301 5.65 9.22 -15.37
CA THR A 301 5.48 7.99 -14.59
C THR A 301 6.73 7.13 -14.60
N PHE A 302 6.98 6.43 -13.50
CA PHE A 302 8.07 5.48 -13.36
C PHE A 302 7.54 4.18 -12.74
N PHE A 303 7.90 3.04 -13.33
CA PHE A 303 7.57 1.72 -12.77
C PHE A 303 8.56 1.36 -11.66
N LEU A 304 8.09 1.39 -10.42
CA LEU A 304 8.88 1.00 -9.24
C LEU A 304 8.55 -0.43 -8.79
N GLY A 305 7.29 -0.86 -8.95
CA GLY A 305 6.86 -2.24 -8.73
C GLY A 305 6.86 -2.66 -7.26
N ILE A 306 6.40 -1.79 -6.34
CA ILE A 306 6.34 -2.11 -4.90
C ILE A 306 4.97 -1.84 -4.29
N VAL A 307 4.69 -2.53 -3.18
CA VAL A 307 3.67 -2.17 -2.19
C VAL A 307 4.37 -1.85 -0.89
N LEU A 308 3.94 -0.78 -0.24
CA LEU A 308 4.31 -0.49 1.14
C LEU A 308 3.08 -0.60 2.03
N ALA A 309 3.23 -1.17 3.23
CA ALA A 309 2.15 -1.21 4.20
C ALA A 309 2.66 -0.93 5.61
N GLY A 310 1.81 -0.36 6.46
CA GLY A 310 2.13 -0.07 7.85
C GLY A 310 1.05 0.77 8.53
N PHE A 311 1.16 0.92 9.85
CA PHE A 311 0.20 1.68 10.65
C PHE A 311 0.62 3.15 10.84
N ASN A 312 1.91 3.46 10.65
CA ASN A 312 2.43 4.81 10.68
C ASN A 312 2.71 5.33 9.25
N PRO A 313 1.87 6.23 8.70
CA PRO A 313 2.02 6.72 7.33
C PRO A 313 3.28 7.56 7.11
N LEU A 314 3.78 8.24 8.16
CA LEU A 314 5.02 9.00 8.08
C LEU A 314 6.23 8.09 7.88
N ASN A 315 6.24 6.93 8.53
CA ASN A 315 7.29 5.92 8.34
C ASN A 315 7.25 5.36 6.92
N ILE A 316 6.06 5.10 6.38
CA ILE A 316 5.89 4.65 4.98
C ILE A 316 6.44 5.70 4.02
N ASP A 317 6.08 6.96 4.19
CA ASP A 317 6.55 8.05 3.33
C ASP A 317 8.08 8.23 3.45
N ARG A 318 8.66 8.10 4.65
CA ARG A 318 10.11 8.17 4.88
C ARG A 318 10.87 7.02 4.23
N VAL A 319 10.34 5.79 4.34
CA VAL A 319 10.88 4.59 3.69
C VAL A 319 10.78 4.73 2.17
N PHE A 320 9.64 5.16 1.64
CA PHE A 320 9.48 5.41 0.21
C PHE A 320 10.52 6.40 -0.32
N ASN A 321 10.70 7.55 0.33
CA ASN A 321 11.68 8.55 -0.09
C ASN A 321 13.12 8.04 -0.05
N GLU A 322 13.44 7.13 0.88
CA GLU A 322 14.74 6.43 0.91
C GLU A 322 14.89 5.48 -0.29
N ILE A 323 13.85 4.68 -0.59
CA ILE A 323 13.80 3.76 -1.73
C ILE A 323 14.04 4.52 -3.05
N ILE A 324 13.41 5.68 -3.23
CA ILE A 324 13.58 6.47 -4.46
C ILE A 324 14.82 7.40 -4.44
N MET A 325 15.64 7.32 -3.39
CA MET A 325 16.84 8.14 -3.19
C MET A 325 16.57 9.65 -3.28
N PHE A 326 15.39 10.10 -2.86
CA PHE A 326 15.00 11.50 -3.00
C PHE A 326 15.69 12.38 -1.97
N LYS A 327 16.45 13.37 -2.44
CA LYS A 327 17.31 14.19 -1.57
C LYS A 327 16.56 15.28 -0.81
N SER A 328 15.43 15.75 -1.34
CA SER A 328 14.70 16.90 -0.80
C SER A 328 13.47 16.44 -0.02
N LEU A 329 13.68 15.91 1.19
CA LEU A 329 12.56 15.38 1.98
C LEU A 329 11.50 16.47 2.28
N PRO A 330 10.20 16.13 2.15
CA PRO A 330 9.11 16.93 2.69
C PRO A 330 9.35 17.30 4.16
N GLU A 331 8.89 18.49 4.57
CA GLU A 331 9.13 19.03 5.91
C GLU A 331 8.72 18.07 7.02
N SER A 332 7.55 17.44 6.89
CA SER A 332 7.01 16.45 7.83
C SER A 332 7.86 15.19 8.00
N LEU A 333 8.81 14.92 7.08
CA LEU A 333 9.67 13.74 7.13
C LEU A 333 11.09 14.04 7.61
N LYS A 334 11.48 15.32 7.73
CA LYS A 334 12.88 15.72 8.00
C LYS A 334 13.39 15.28 9.37
N LYS A 335 12.51 15.21 10.38
CA LYS A 335 12.89 14.78 11.73
C LYS A 335 12.89 13.27 11.91
N ILE A 336 12.35 12.53 10.93
CA ILE A 336 12.22 11.08 11.00
C ILE A 336 13.49 10.44 10.46
N LYS A 337 14.21 9.77 11.36
CA LYS A 337 15.43 9.04 11.04
C LYS A 337 15.09 7.69 10.45
N ILE A 338 15.70 7.35 9.31
CA ILE A 338 15.43 6.07 8.66
C ILE A 338 15.98 4.89 9.47
N GLU A 339 17.03 5.13 10.24
CA GLU A 339 17.67 4.15 11.12
C GLU A 339 16.77 3.72 12.28
N GLU A 340 15.75 4.52 12.60
CA GLU A 340 14.75 4.24 13.64
C GLU A 340 13.53 3.48 13.08
N ILE A 341 13.44 3.32 11.75
CA ILE A 341 12.34 2.61 11.09
C ILE A 341 12.81 1.20 10.69
N GLU A 342 12.23 0.20 11.34
CA GLU A 342 12.41 -1.19 10.93
C GLU A 342 11.55 -1.52 9.70
N THR A 343 12.13 -2.26 8.76
CA THR A 343 11.44 -2.76 7.57
C THR A 343 11.35 -4.28 7.58
N VAL A 344 10.25 -4.82 7.08
CA VAL A 344 10.02 -6.27 6.94
C VAL A 344 9.70 -6.64 5.50
N GLY A 345 10.00 -7.88 5.11
CA GLY A 345 9.86 -8.37 3.73
C GLY A 345 11.09 -8.07 2.89
N ARG A 346 11.13 -6.91 2.24
CA ARG A 346 12.28 -6.44 1.46
C ARG A 346 13.08 -5.41 2.23
N GLU A 347 14.40 -5.54 2.20
CA GLU A 347 15.26 -4.46 2.65
C GLU A 347 15.21 -3.29 1.65
N ILE A 348 15.30 -2.06 2.16
CA ILE A 348 15.30 -0.83 1.34
C ILE A 348 16.32 -0.91 0.20
N GLU A 349 17.53 -1.38 0.48
CA GLU A 349 18.62 -1.47 -0.50
C GLU A 349 18.33 -2.45 -1.65
N GLU A 350 17.46 -3.43 -1.46
CA GLU A 350 17.07 -4.41 -2.50
C GLU A 350 16.11 -3.81 -3.54
N VAL A 351 15.44 -2.73 -3.16
CA VAL A 351 14.40 -2.06 -3.97
C VAL A 351 14.78 -0.62 -4.32
N GLN A 352 15.92 -0.13 -3.82
CA GLN A 352 16.36 1.25 -4.02
C GLN A 352 16.65 1.57 -5.49
N CYS A 353 16.18 2.72 -5.96
CA CYS A 353 16.34 3.19 -7.32
C CYS A 353 16.41 4.73 -7.36
N ASP A 354 17.36 5.30 -8.10
CA ASP A 354 17.42 6.75 -8.33
C ASP A 354 16.41 7.13 -9.42
N THR A 355 15.20 7.47 -8.99
CA THR A 355 14.09 7.74 -9.91
C THR A 355 14.26 9.04 -10.66
N GLU A 356 15.08 9.98 -10.18
CA GLU A 356 15.25 11.28 -10.84
C GLU A 356 16.31 11.23 -11.95
N ARG A 357 17.29 10.32 -11.85
CA ARG A 357 18.29 10.07 -12.91
C ARG A 357 17.82 9.17 -14.06
N THR A 358 16.75 8.42 -13.84
CA THR A 358 16.15 7.49 -14.81
C THR A 358 14.98 8.13 -15.51
#